data_AF-A0A182MJN6-F1
#
_entry.id   AF-A0A182MJN6-F1
#
_cell.length_a   1.000
_cell.length_b   1.000
_cell.length_c   1.000
_cell.angle_alpha   90.00
_cell.angle_beta   90.00
_cell.angle_gamma   90.00
#
_symmetry.space_group_name_H-M   'P 1'
#
loop_
_entity.id
_entity.type
_entity.pdbx_description
1 polymer ?
#
loop_
_entity_poly.entity_id
_entity_poly.type
_entity_poly.pdbx_seq_one_letter_code
_entity_poly.pdbx_strand_id
1 'polypeptide(L)'
;MLRPDKVSCKAIGKPQYVLYTKYDQIRKLTVHPSQIETLLQANDSRISTMDMDIRQQKLYFAAENRSALYELNLQTDATRVMTSVGTPDKVTVDWITANVYFVDIGEHQRCA
;
A
#
# COMPACT_ATOMS: atom_id res chain seq x y z
N MET A 1 -1.65 -9.16 23.58
CA MET A 1 -2.14 -9.58 24.90
C MET A 1 -2.84 -10.93 24.76
N LEU A 2 -2.44 -11.91 25.58
CA LEU A 2 -3.07 -13.23 25.63
C LEU A 2 -4.55 -13.08 26.04
N ARG A 3 -5.45 -13.77 25.35
CA ARG A 3 -6.88 -13.78 25.66
C ARG A 3 -7.19 -14.76 26.82
N PRO A 4 -8.37 -14.65 27.45
CA PRO A 4 -8.78 -15.56 28.52
C PRO A 4 -8.83 -17.04 28.11
N ASP A 5 -8.97 -17.33 26.81
CA ASP A 5 -8.92 -18.69 26.27
C ASP A 5 -7.53 -19.36 26.43
N LYS A 6 -6.49 -18.60 26.80
CA LYS A 6 -5.09 -19.03 26.92
C LYS A 6 -4.50 -19.63 25.64
N VAL A 7 -5.14 -19.39 24.49
CA VAL A 7 -4.76 -19.95 23.19
C VAL A 7 -4.51 -18.84 22.17
N SER A 8 -5.33 -17.80 22.17
CA SER A 8 -5.24 -16.72 21.19
C SER A 8 -4.68 -15.43 21.78
N CYS A 9 -4.02 -14.63 20.93
CA CYS A 9 -3.52 -13.31 21.28
C CYS A 9 -4.31 -12.23 20.53
N LYS A 10 -4.62 -11.13 21.21
CA LYS A 10 -5.13 -9.89 20.58
C LYS A 10 -4.00 -8.87 20.45
N ALA A 11 -3.86 -8.28 19.27
CA ALA A 11 -2.99 -7.12 19.09
C ALA A 11 -3.43 -5.97 20.03
N ILE A 12 -2.46 -5.28 20.62
CA ILE A 12 -2.71 -4.09 21.44
C ILE A 12 -2.59 -2.87 20.53
N GLY A 13 -3.55 -1.95 20.58
CA GLY A 13 -3.52 -0.71 19.80
C GLY A 13 -4.82 -0.41 19.08
N LYS A 14 -4.71 0.33 17.97
CA LYS A 14 -5.85 0.73 17.12
C LYS A 14 -6.56 -0.49 16.52
N PRO A 15 -7.86 -0.39 16.18
CA PRO A 15 -8.59 -1.43 15.48
C PRO A 15 -7.89 -1.88 14.18
N GLN A 16 -7.93 -3.18 13.91
CA GLN A 16 -7.42 -3.73 12.66
C GLN A 16 -8.29 -3.31 11.47
N TYR A 17 -7.65 -3.10 10.33
CA TYR A 17 -8.29 -2.87 9.06
C TYR A 17 -7.54 -3.60 7.95
N VAL A 18 -8.23 -3.85 6.84
CA VAL A 18 -7.67 -4.43 5.63
C VAL A 18 -7.55 -3.34 4.59
N LEU A 19 -6.35 -3.14 4.06
CA LEU A 19 -6.14 -2.35 2.85
C LEU A 19 -6.21 -3.28 1.65
N TYR A 20 -6.96 -2.86 0.63
CA TYR A 20 -7.04 -3.59 -0.63
C TYR A 20 -7.19 -2.62 -1.80
N THR A 21 -6.78 -3.06 -2.99
CA THR A 21 -7.02 -2.33 -4.23
C THR A 21 -8.35 -2.77 -4.85
N LYS A 22 -9.06 -1.82 -5.45
CA LYS A 22 -10.23 -2.09 -6.29
C LYS A 22 -10.11 -1.23 -7.54
N TYR A 23 -9.61 -1.86 -8.62
CA TYR A 23 -9.31 -1.16 -9.87
C TYR A 23 -8.38 0.03 -9.64
N ASP A 24 -8.85 1.26 -9.80
CA ASP A 24 -8.11 2.51 -9.61
C ASP A 24 -8.15 3.06 -8.17
N GLN A 25 -8.71 2.31 -7.22
CA GLN A 25 -8.90 2.76 -5.84
C GLN A 25 -8.08 1.96 -4.84
N ILE A 26 -7.58 2.64 -3.81
CA ILE A 26 -7.13 2.02 -2.56
C ILE A 26 -8.23 2.20 -1.53
N ARG A 27 -8.64 1.10 -0.91
CA ARG A 27 -9.73 1.06 0.04
C ARG A 27 -9.29 0.46 1.36
N LYS A 28 -9.92 0.96 2.43
CA LYS A 28 -9.75 0.50 3.81
C LYS A 28 -11.05 -0.10 4.29
N LEU A 29 -10.99 -1.35 4.75
CA LEU A 29 -12.08 -2.05 5.40
C LEU A 29 -11.78 -2.18 6.90
N THR A 30 -12.51 -1.45 7.73
CA THR A 30 -12.58 -1.72 9.17
C THR A 30 -13.51 -2.90 9.38
N VAL A 31 -13.10 -3.91 10.15
CA VAL A 31 -13.86 -5.18 10.26
C VAL A 31 -15.01 -5.07 11.27
N HIS A 32 -14.81 -4.33 12.37
CA HIS A 32 -15.78 -4.24 13.46
C HIS A 32 -15.85 -2.81 14.06
N PRO A 33 -16.90 -2.02 13.77
CA PRO A 33 -17.97 -2.31 12.81
C PRO A 33 -17.45 -2.38 11.37
N SER A 34 -18.19 -3.05 10.49
CA SER A 34 -17.83 -3.11 9.07
C SER A 34 -18.02 -1.74 8.43
N GLN A 35 -16.93 -1.15 7.96
CA GLN A 35 -16.94 0.15 7.29
C GLN A 35 -15.89 0.17 6.18
N ILE A 36 -16.30 0.63 4.99
CA ILE A 36 -15.41 0.79 3.84
C ILE A 36 -15.18 2.28 3.59
N GLU A 37 -13.92 2.64 3.41
CA GLU A 37 -13.44 3.99 3.10
C GLU A 37 -12.55 3.92 1.86
N THR A 38 -12.67 4.89 0.95
CA THR A 38 -11.75 5.06 -0.19
C THR A 38 -10.66 6.05 0.23
N LEU A 39 -9.42 5.60 0.27
CA LEU A 39 -8.26 6.43 0.66
C LEU A 39 -7.64 7.18 -0.52
N LEU A 40 -7.74 6.60 -1.72
CA LEU A 40 -7.15 7.16 -2.93
C LEU A 40 -7.94 6.69 -4.14
N GLN A 41 -8.01 7.56 -5.15
CA GLN A 41 -8.41 7.21 -6.51
C GLN A 41 -7.36 7.69 -7.53
N ALA A 42 -6.86 6.78 -8.36
CA ALA A 42 -5.73 6.99 -9.27
C ALA A 42 -6.15 7.38 -10.70
N ASN A 43 -7.21 8.18 -10.85
CA ASN A 43 -7.74 8.68 -12.12
C ASN A 43 -7.81 7.59 -13.21
N ASP A 44 -8.60 6.54 -12.97
CA ASP A 44 -8.83 5.40 -13.89
C ASP A 44 -7.60 4.54 -14.23
N SER A 45 -6.44 4.77 -13.62
CA SER A 45 -5.28 3.88 -13.73
C SER A 45 -5.37 2.78 -12.67
N ARG A 46 -5.45 1.52 -13.10
CA ARG A 46 -5.54 0.37 -12.18
C ARG A 46 -4.31 0.33 -11.27
N ILE A 47 -4.52 0.20 -9.97
CA ILE A 47 -3.45 0.06 -8.98
C ILE A 47 -2.98 -1.40 -8.97
N SER A 48 -1.72 -1.64 -9.32
CA SER A 48 -1.14 -2.98 -9.48
C SER A 48 -0.59 -3.53 -8.17
N THR A 49 0.02 -2.69 -7.34
CA THR A 49 0.65 -3.09 -6.08
C THR A 49 0.67 -1.94 -5.07
N MET A 50 0.71 -2.28 -3.78
CA MET A 50 0.88 -1.32 -2.70
C MET A 50 1.50 -1.97 -1.45
N ASP A 51 2.20 -1.17 -0.65
CA ASP A 51 2.67 -1.52 0.69
C ASP A 51 2.73 -0.26 1.59
N MET A 52 2.82 -0.41 2.91
CA MET A 52 2.63 0.69 3.86
C MET A 52 3.63 0.69 5.01
N ASP A 53 4.20 1.87 5.31
CA ASP A 53 4.77 2.16 6.62
C ASP A 53 3.65 2.62 7.57
N ILE A 54 3.17 1.69 8.40
CA ILE A 54 2.09 1.97 9.35
C ILE A 54 2.51 2.95 10.45
N ARG A 55 3.80 3.03 10.80
CA ARG A 55 4.29 3.95 11.83
C ARG A 55 4.28 5.39 11.33
N GLN A 56 4.67 5.60 10.07
CA GLN A 56 4.70 6.91 9.45
C GLN A 56 3.39 7.30 8.75
N GLN A 57 2.45 6.35 8.62
CA GLN A 57 1.20 6.54 7.87
C GLN A 57 1.47 6.91 6.40
N LYS A 58 2.46 6.25 5.79
CA LYS A 58 2.82 6.42 4.38
C LYS A 58 2.49 5.15 3.62
N LEU A 59 1.73 5.30 2.56
CA LEU A 59 1.38 4.22 1.64
C LEU A 59 2.14 4.42 0.33
N TYR A 60 2.73 3.35 -0.16
CA TYR A 60 3.47 3.32 -1.42
C TYR A 60 2.71 2.47 -2.42
N PHE A 61 2.55 2.95 -3.66
CA PHE A 61 1.79 2.22 -4.67
C PHE A 61 2.28 2.50 -6.08
N ALA A 62 1.94 1.58 -6.98
CA ALA A 62 2.11 1.71 -8.41
C ALA A 62 0.77 1.52 -9.13
N ALA A 63 0.66 2.09 -10.33
CA ALA A 63 -0.51 1.92 -11.18
C ALA A 63 -0.09 1.53 -12.60
N GLU A 64 -0.92 0.74 -13.26
CA GLU A 64 -0.77 0.37 -14.67
C GLU A 64 -0.66 1.61 -15.54
N ASN A 65 0.12 1.53 -16.61
CA ASN A 65 0.38 2.60 -17.56
C ASN A 65 1.01 3.87 -16.95
N ARG A 66 1.57 3.78 -15.73
CA ARG A 66 2.32 4.86 -15.08
C ARG A 66 3.72 4.38 -14.73
N SER A 67 4.73 5.11 -15.18
CA SER A 67 6.14 4.75 -14.97
C SER A 67 6.73 5.36 -13.70
N ALA A 68 6.01 5.24 -12.59
CA ALA A 68 6.37 5.90 -11.35
C ALA A 68 5.92 5.11 -10.11
N LEU A 69 6.72 5.25 -9.06
CA LEU A 69 6.33 4.87 -7.71
C LEU A 69 5.77 6.10 -6.99
N TYR A 70 4.61 5.94 -6.37
CA TYR A 70 3.90 6.99 -5.66
C TYR A 70 3.96 6.78 -4.15
N GLU A 71 4.02 7.87 -3.41
CA GLU A 71 3.83 7.92 -1.95
C GLU A 71 2.58 8.73 -1.64
N LEU A 72 1.67 8.15 -0.87
CA LEU A 72 0.52 8.80 -0.27
C LEU A 72 0.77 8.97 1.24
N ASN A 73 0.70 10.20 1.72
CA ASN A 73 0.66 10.50 3.15
C ASN A 73 -0.81 10.50 3.63
N LEU A 74 -1.18 9.51 4.44
CA LEU A 74 -2.56 9.33 4.94
C LEU A 74 -2.97 10.34 6.03
N GLN A 75 -2.04 11.17 6.51
CA GLN A 75 -2.35 12.22 7.48
C GLN A 75 -2.74 13.52 6.78
N THR A 76 -2.21 13.75 5.57
CA THR A 76 -2.40 15.01 4.82
C THR A 76 -3.14 14.80 3.51
N ASP A 77 -3.50 13.55 3.18
CA ASP A 77 -4.04 13.11 1.88
C ASP A 77 -3.22 13.59 0.67
N ALA A 78 -1.91 13.81 0.88
CA ALA A 78 -1.01 14.30 -0.15
C ALA A 78 -0.37 13.12 -0.88
N THR A 79 -0.52 13.09 -2.20
CA THR A 79 0.16 12.12 -3.06
C THR A 79 1.32 12.79 -3.78
N ARG A 80 2.49 12.15 -3.79
CA ARG A 80 3.66 12.60 -4.55
C ARG A 80 4.29 11.47 -5.35
N VAL A 81 4.96 11.83 -6.44
CA VAL A 81 5.84 10.93 -7.18
C VAL A 81 7.16 10.83 -6.41
N MET A 82 7.60 9.62 -6.07
CA MET A 82 8.91 9.42 -5.45
C MET A 82 10.02 9.40 -6.49
N THR A 83 9.85 8.59 -7.52
CA THR A 83 10.80 8.38 -8.59
C THR A 83 10.12 7.77 -9.81
N SER A 84 10.67 8.01 -10.99
CA SER A 84 10.26 7.35 -12.22
C SER A 84 11.02 6.04 -12.36
N VAL A 85 10.29 4.92 -12.30
CA VAL A 85 10.85 3.57 -12.21
C VAL A 85 10.07 2.65 -13.15
N GLY A 86 10.49 2.61 -14.42
CA GLY A 86 9.95 1.73 -15.48
C GLY A 86 8.50 1.27 -15.31
N THR A 87 8.26 -0.02 -15.12
CA THR A 87 6.94 -0.62 -14.87
C THR A 87 6.98 -1.44 -13.56
N PRO A 88 6.69 -0.83 -12.40
CA PRO A 88 6.80 -1.50 -11.12
C PRO A 88 5.63 -2.47 -10.89
N ASP A 89 5.93 -3.75 -10.73
CA ASP A 89 4.96 -4.84 -10.54
C ASP A 89 4.72 -5.17 -9.06
N LYS A 90 5.77 -5.02 -8.23
CA LYS A 90 5.73 -5.31 -6.79
C LYS A 90 6.44 -4.21 -6.03
N VAL A 91 5.89 -3.82 -4.88
CA VAL A 91 6.51 -2.91 -3.92
C VAL A 91 6.52 -3.53 -2.53
N THR A 92 7.58 -3.30 -1.76
CA THR A 92 7.62 -3.60 -0.34
C THR A 92 8.41 -2.56 0.45
N VAL A 93 8.07 -2.37 1.72
CA VAL A 93 8.63 -1.33 2.59
C VAL A 93 9.34 -1.94 3.80
N ASP A 94 10.61 -1.58 3.99
CA ASP A 94 11.31 -1.76 5.27
C ASP A 94 11.05 -0.55 6.15
N TRP A 95 10.11 -0.68 7.08
CA TRP A 95 9.74 0.40 8.02
C TRP A 95 10.78 0.65 9.12
N ILE A 96 11.80 -0.19 9.26
CA ILE A 96 12.88 -0.01 10.24
C ILE A 96 13.92 0.94 9.67
N THR A 97 14.36 0.71 8.42
CA THR A 97 15.37 1.55 7.75
C THR A 97 14.77 2.64 6.87
N ALA A 98 13.45 2.65 6.69
CA ALA A 98 12.70 3.55 5.81
C ALA A 98 13.07 3.40 4.32
N ASN A 99 13.40 2.17 3.89
CA ASN A 99 13.67 1.85 2.49
C ASN A 99 12.41 1.30 1.80
N VAL A 100 12.25 1.64 0.51
CA VAL A 100 11.21 1.10 -0.36
C VAL A 100 11.86 0.33 -1.50
N TYR A 101 11.49 -0.94 -1.65
CA TYR A 101 12.01 -1.84 -2.67
C TYR A 101 10.91 -2.15 -3.68
N PHE A 102 11.28 -2.28 -4.95
CA PHE A 102 10.34 -2.61 -6.01
C PHE A 102 10.98 -3.53 -7.05
N VAL A 103 10.12 -4.23 -7.80
CA VAL A 103 10.51 -5.03 -8.96
C VAL A 103 9.95 -4.37 -10.21
N ASP A 104 10.83 -4.03 -11.14
CA ASP A 104 10.46 -3.52 -12.47
C ASP A 104 10.47 -4.68 -13.49
N ILE A 105 9.34 -4.87 -14.17
CA ILE A 105 9.19 -5.92 -15.19
C ILE A 105 9.40 -5.39 -16.62
N GLY A 106 9.51 -4.08 -16.81
CA GLY A 106 9.77 -3.46 -18.11
C GLY A 106 11.16 -3.79 -18.66
N GLU A 107 12.15 -4.03 -17.79
CA GLU A 107 13.50 -4.42 -18.21
C GLU A 107 13.60 -5.87 -18.72
N HIS A 108 12.72 -6.78 -18.28
CA HIS A 108 12.75 -8.19 -18.70
C HIS A 108 12.25 -8.42 -20.14
N GLN A 109 11.64 -7.43 -20.79
CA GLN A 109 11.24 -7.51 -22.20
C GLN A 109 12.33 -7.10 -23.20
N ARG A 110 13.53 -6.72 -22.73
CA ARG A 110 14.65 -6.27 -23.61
C ARG A 110 15.69 -7.34 -23.91
N CYS A 111 15.52 -8.57 -23.42
CA CYS A 111 16.35 -9.70 -23.85
C CYS A 111 15.69 -10.38 -25.07
N ALA A 112 15.87 -9.78 -26.25
CA ALA A 112 15.58 -10.38 -27.55
C ALA A 112 16.74 -10.12 -28.51
#